data_AF-A0A069PCU2-F1
#
_entry.id   AF-A0A069PCU2-F1
#
_cell.length_a   1.000
_cell.length_b   1.000
_cell.length_c   1.000
_cell.angle_alpha   90.00
_cell.angle_beta   90.00
_cell.angle_gamma   90.00
#
_symmetry.space_group_name_H-M   'P 1'
#
loop_
_entity.id
_entity.type
_entity.pdbx_description
1 polymer ?
#
loop_
_entity_poly.entity_id
_entity_poly.type
_entity_poly.pdbx_seq_one_letter_code
_entity_poly.pdbx_strand_id
1 'polypeptide(L)'
;MDCDTRVTQVQIFERGDSPEIQPVRGGGGTAFVDPFNRVVADGLNPAFLVYLTDMDGRFPSVAPSFPVLWASTTPLTRARKAPFGETVEVIC
;
A
#
# COMPACT_ATOMS: atom_id res chain seq x y z
N MET A 1 6.82 1.20 1.89
CA MET A 1 6.74 0.23 2.99
C MET A 1 6.50 -1.12 2.36
N ASP A 2 7.27 -2.12 2.73
CA ASP A 2 7.05 -3.49 2.28
C ASP A 2 6.21 -4.19 3.34
N CYS A 3 5.16 -4.89 2.91
CA CYS A 3 4.23 -5.55 3.81
C CYS A 3 3.80 -6.90 3.26
N ASP A 4 3.92 -7.93 4.09
CA ASP A 4 3.31 -9.24 3.89
C ASP A 4 2.17 -9.42 4.89
N THR A 5 2.31 -10.33 5.85
CA THR A 5 1.51 -10.39 7.09
C THR A 5 1.71 -9.20 8.02
N ARG A 6 2.85 -8.51 7.90
CA ARG A 6 3.22 -7.30 8.66
C ARG A 6 4.14 -6.41 7.83
N VAL A 7 4.33 -5.17 8.25
CA VAL A 7 5.35 -4.29 7.67
C VAL A 7 6.75 -4.87 7.96
N THR A 8 7.47 -5.25 6.91
CA THR A 8 8.80 -5.86 6.98
C THR A 8 9.92 -4.84 6.76
N GLN A 9 9.62 -3.75 6.05
CA GLN A 9 10.59 -2.71 5.70
C GLN A 9 9.91 -1.35 5.51
N VAL A 10 10.54 -0.29 6.02
CA VAL A 10 10.15 1.11 5.77
C VAL A 10 11.37 1.82 5.19
N GLN A 11 11.21 2.43 4.02
CA GLN A 11 12.20 3.31 3.40
C GLN A 11 11.54 4.69 3.26
N ILE A 12 12.21 5.73 3.74
CA ILE A 12 11.76 7.12 3.71
C ILE A 12 12.76 7.90 2.87
N PHE A 13 12.25 8.68 1.93
CA PHE A 13 13.04 9.53 1.06
C PHE A 13 12.48 10.96 1.12
N GLU A 14 13.37 11.94 1.19
CA GLU A 14 13.04 13.36 1.19
C GLU A 14 13.40 14.01 -0.16
N ARG A 15 12.99 15.27 -0.32
CA ARG A 15 13.28 16.02 -1.54
C ARG A 15 14.78 16.20 -1.71
N GLY A 16 15.32 15.69 -2.81
CA GLY A 16 16.75 15.77 -3.14
C GLY A 16 17.48 14.45 -2.96
N ASP A 17 16.85 13.46 -2.33
CA ASP A 17 17.39 12.11 -2.29
C ASP A 17 17.38 11.48 -3.70
N SER A 18 18.39 10.66 -3.98
CA SER A 18 18.37 9.72 -5.10
C SER A 18 17.85 8.39 -4.57
N PRO A 19 16.56 8.04 -4.78
CA PRO A 19 15.99 6.87 -4.14
C PRO A 19 16.51 5.58 -4.78
N GLU A 20 17.53 4.99 -4.20
CA GLU A 20 17.90 3.60 -4.44
C GLU A 20 17.00 2.69 -3.61
N ILE A 21 15.91 2.23 -4.23
CA ILE A 21 14.93 1.37 -3.57
C ILE A 21 15.57 0.02 -3.25
N GLN A 22 15.70 -0.30 -1.96
CA GLN A 22 16.18 -1.61 -1.52
C GLN A 22 15.24 -2.72 -1.98
N PRO A 23 15.75 -3.94 -2.26
CA PRO A 23 14.91 -5.08 -2.61
C PRO A 23 13.79 -5.31 -1.61
N VAL A 24 12.61 -5.68 -2.12
CA VAL A 24 11.42 -5.97 -1.31
C VAL A 24 11.71 -7.16 -0.39
N ARG A 25 11.35 -7.05 0.89
CA ARG A 25 11.47 -8.14 1.87
C ARG A 25 10.10 -8.77 2.18
N GLY A 26 9.98 -10.09 2.07
CA GLY A 26 8.74 -10.82 2.40
C GLY A 26 8.49 -12.03 1.49
N GLY A 27 7.29 -12.61 1.56
CA GLY A 27 6.88 -13.73 0.70
C GLY A 27 5.63 -14.52 1.13
N GLY A 28 5.03 -14.20 2.27
CA GLY A 28 3.71 -14.70 2.68
C GLY A 28 2.59 -13.76 2.18
N GLY A 29 1.36 -14.28 2.02
CA GLY A 29 0.21 -13.49 1.53
C GLY A 29 0.01 -12.14 2.23
N THR A 30 -0.70 -11.22 1.58
CA THR A 30 -0.67 -9.80 1.94
C THR A 30 -1.82 -9.37 2.88
N ALA A 31 -1.47 -8.80 4.03
CA ALA A 31 -2.38 -8.11 4.92
C ALA A 31 -2.30 -6.59 4.68
N PHE A 32 -3.26 -6.02 3.95
CA PHE A 32 -3.25 -4.60 3.63
C PHE A 32 -3.47 -3.69 4.85
N VAL A 33 -3.85 -4.24 6.00
CA VAL A 33 -4.19 -3.49 7.22
C VAL A 33 -2.98 -2.85 7.89
N ASP A 34 -1.86 -3.56 7.95
CA ASP A 34 -0.73 -3.16 8.79
C ASP A 34 -0.08 -1.83 8.37
N PRO A 35 0.09 -1.53 7.06
CA PRO A 35 0.63 -0.24 6.64
C PRO A 35 -0.25 0.95 7.08
N PHE A 36 -1.58 0.80 7.11
CA PHE A 36 -2.48 1.87 7.57
C PHE A 36 -2.36 2.08 9.08
N ASN A 37 -2.29 0.99 9.86
CA ASN A 37 -2.06 1.08 11.31
C ASN A 37 -0.75 1.80 11.60
N ARG A 38 0.30 1.51 10.83
CA ARG A 38 1.60 2.15 10.99
C ARG A 38 1.57 3.65 10.71
N VAL A 39 0.88 4.07 9.65
CA VAL A 39 0.69 5.50 9.33
C VAL A 39 0.07 6.24 10.52
N VAL A 40 -0.97 5.66 11.14
CA VAL A 40 -1.62 6.25 12.32
C VAL A 40 -0.69 6.24 13.55
N ALA A 41 -0.04 5.11 13.82
CA ALA A 41 0.85 4.96 14.97
C ALA A 41 2.06 5.90 14.93
N ASP A 42 2.59 6.16 13.73
CA ASP A 42 3.72 7.07 13.50
C ASP A 42 3.27 8.54 13.42
N GLY A 43 1.96 8.83 13.54
CA GLY A 43 1.42 10.20 13.48
C GLY A 43 1.57 10.86 12.11
N LEU A 44 1.68 10.06 11.03
CA LEU A 44 1.86 10.57 9.68
C LEU A 44 0.53 11.11 9.12
N ASN A 45 0.59 12.24 8.44
CA ASN A 45 -0.55 12.84 7.74
C ASN A 45 -0.23 12.99 6.23
N PRO A 46 -0.27 11.89 5.47
CA PRO A 46 0.08 11.92 4.06
C PRO A 46 -0.99 12.64 3.24
N ALA A 47 -0.57 13.34 2.16
CA ALA A 47 -1.50 13.90 1.19
C ALA A 47 -2.32 12.81 0.47
N PHE A 48 -1.72 11.63 0.28
CA PHE A 48 -2.37 10.40 -0.20
C PHE A 48 -1.45 9.19 0.10
N LEU A 49 -2.03 7.99 0.10
CA LEU A 49 -1.31 6.71 0.18
C LEU A 49 -1.51 5.95 -1.13
N VAL A 50 -0.42 5.44 -1.71
CA VAL A 50 -0.48 4.50 -2.86
C VAL A 50 -0.08 3.11 -2.39
N TYR A 51 -0.89 2.11 -2.72
CA TYR A 51 -0.61 0.71 -2.43
C TYR A 51 -0.50 -0.07 -3.75
N LEU A 52 0.68 -0.61 -4.04
CA LEU A 52 0.90 -1.52 -5.18
C LEU A 52 0.61 -2.95 -4.74
N THR A 53 -0.37 -3.59 -5.37
CA THR A 53 -0.85 -4.92 -4.96
C THR A 53 -1.57 -5.62 -6.12
N ASP A 54 -1.69 -6.94 -6.04
CA ASP A 54 -2.58 -7.75 -6.88
C ASP A 54 -4.06 -7.71 -6.43
N MET A 55 -4.36 -6.98 -5.35
CA MET A 55 -5.66 -6.83 -4.70
C MET A 55 -6.15 -8.09 -3.94
N ASP A 56 -5.29 -9.10 -3.77
CA ASP A 56 -5.61 -10.31 -3.02
C ASP A 56 -5.09 -10.26 -1.58
N GLY A 57 -5.91 -9.68 -0.70
CA GLY A 57 -5.57 -9.54 0.71
C GLY A 57 -6.73 -9.00 1.54
N ARG A 58 -6.54 -8.94 2.87
CA ARG A 58 -7.52 -8.34 3.77
C ARG A 58 -7.39 -6.81 3.73
N PHE A 59 -8.42 -6.14 3.19
CA PHE A 59 -8.55 -4.68 3.25
C PHE A 59 -8.85 -4.20 4.68
N PRO A 60 -8.46 -2.97 5.04
CA PRO A 60 -8.99 -2.30 6.22
C PRO A 60 -10.51 -2.15 6.13
N SER A 61 -11.20 -2.28 7.27
CA SER A 61 -12.66 -2.14 7.34
C SER A 61 -13.13 -0.69 7.42
N VAL A 62 -12.24 0.23 7.79
CA VAL A 62 -12.53 1.66 7.97
C VAL A 62 -11.62 2.45 7.04
N ALA A 63 -12.20 3.38 6.28
CA ALA A 63 -11.44 4.28 5.43
C ALA A 63 -10.60 5.24 6.30
N PRO A 64 -9.32 5.49 5.95
CA PRO A 64 -8.51 6.49 6.64
C PRO A 64 -8.98 7.92 6.30
N SER A 65 -8.46 8.91 7.04
CA SER A 65 -8.75 10.33 6.81
C SER A 65 -8.00 10.96 5.63
N PHE A 66 -7.20 10.17 4.91
CA PHE A 66 -6.42 10.60 3.74
C PHE A 66 -6.83 9.81 2.49
N PRO A 67 -6.66 10.37 1.28
CA PRO A 67 -6.93 9.67 0.03
C PRO A 67 -6.07 8.41 -0.12
N VAL A 68 -6.66 7.37 -0.72
CA VAL A 68 -5.98 6.08 -0.96
C VAL A 68 -6.13 5.71 -2.42
N LEU A 69 -5.00 5.39 -3.06
CA LEU A 69 -4.92 4.87 -4.41
C LEU A 69 -4.40 3.42 -4.37
N TRP A 70 -5.21 2.50 -4.87
CA TRP A 70 -4.83 1.10 -5.04
C TRP A 70 -4.34 0.89 -6.47
N ALA A 71 -3.03 0.72 -6.63
CA ALA A 71 -2.40 0.40 -7.90
C ALA A 71 -2.40 -1.12 -8.10
N SER A 72 -3.36 -1.61 -8.89
CA SER A 72 -3.62 -3.03 -9.11
C SER A 72 -2.72 -3.60 -10.21
N THR A 73 -1.95 -4.64 -9.90
CA THR A 73 -1.23 -5.45 -10.90
C THR A 73 -2.11 -6.54 -11.53
N THR A 74 -3.28 -6.79 -10.94
CA THR A 74 -4.33 -7.62 -11.53
C THR A 74 -5.28 -6.76 -12.36
N PRO A 75 -5.70 -7.18 -13.57
CA PRO A 75 -6.68 -6.43 -14.34
C PRO A 75 -7.96 -6.16 -13.55
N LEU A 76 -8.51 -4.95 -13.65
CA LEU A 76 -9.63 -4.52 -12.80
C LEU A 76 -10.89 -5.38 -12.97
N THR A 77 -11.03 -6.03 -14.12
CA THR A 77 -12.12 -6.99 -14.39
C THR A 77 -12.03 -8.26 -13.54
N ARG A 78 -10.86 -8.56 -12.97
CA ARG A 78 -10.59 -9.74 -12.12
C ARG A 78 -10.20 -9.38 -10.69
N ALA A 79 -9.76 -8.15 -10.45
CA ALA A 79 -9.35 -7.69 -9.14
C ALA A 79 -10.52 -7.63 -8.16
N ARG A 80 -10.25 -7.91 -6.87
CA ARG A 80 -11.22 -7.65 -5.81
C ARG A 80 -11.39 -6.14 -5.64
N LYS A 81 -12.64 -5.71 -5.41
CA LYS A 81 -12.95 -4.29 -5.17
C LYS A 81 -12.52 -3.88 -3.76
N ALA A 82 -11.70 -2.84 -3.66
CA ALA A 82 -11.37 -2.21 -2.38
C ALA A 82 -12.62 -1.54 -1.77
N PRO A 83 -12.77 -1.52 -0.42
CA PRO A 83 -13.91 -0.92 0.25
C PRO A 83 -13.91 0.62 0.22
N PHE A 84 -12.75 1.24 -0.06
CA PHE A 84 -12.57 2.69 -0.16
C PHE A 84 -11.38 3.02 -1.06
N GLY A 85 -11.23 4.31 -1.37
CA GLY A 85 -10.18 4.80 -2.25
C GLY A 85 -10.49 4.54 -3.72
N GLU A 86 -9.57 4.99 -4.57
CA GLU A 86 -9.63 4.77 -6.01
C GLU A 86 -8.74 3.58 -6.37
N THR A 87 -9.14 2.81 -7.38
CA THR A 87 -8.34 1.68 -7.88
C THR A 87 -7.99 1.94 -9.33
N VAL A 88 -6.70 1.85 -9.65
CA VAL A 88 -6.16 2.01 -11.00
C VAL A 88 -5.39 0.77 -11.40
N GLU A 89 -5.41 0.44 -12.69
CA GLU A 89 -4.62 -0.66 -13.23
C GLU A 89 -3.18 -0.19 -13.50
N VAL A 90 -2.20 -1.00 -13.13
CA VAL A 90 -0.81 -0.82 -13.51
C VAL A 90 -0.58 -1.53 -14.84
N ILE A 91 -0.35 -0.75 -15.89
CA ILE A 91 -0.05 -1.27 -17.23
C ILE A 91 1.47 -1.33 -17.37
N CYS A 92 1.99 -2.53 -17.65
CA CYS A 92 3.41 -2.80 -17.86
C CYS A 92 3.69 -3.10 -19.34
#